data_AF-B0CS80-F1
#
_entry.id   AF-B0CS80-F1
#
_cell.length_a   1.000
_cell.length_b   1.000
_cell.length_c   1.000
_cell.angle_alpha   90.00
_cell.angle_beta   90.00
_cell.angle_gamma   90.00
#
_symmetry.space_group_name_H-M   'P 1'
#
loop_
_entity.id
_entity.type
_entity.pdbx_description
1 polymer ?
#
loop_
_entity_poly.entity_id
_entity_poly.type
_entity_poly.pdbx_seq_one_letter_code
_entity_poly.pdbx_strand_id
1 'polypeptide(L)'
;MCLCLFCFSSAHTDTERFFQLETCLKHIFAKYCSPSVSRSDKKTLLQPPTNATLSPEGLDAWAKDTNGAPFSQETKDELAEFMDIAEDGSLTLKGFLLIYQLQTENDEEETWRDLSKHGFDRALNLIG
;
A
#
# COMPACT_ATOMS: atom_id res chain seq x y z
N MET A 1 -12.81 13.69 2.40
CA MET A 1 -12.46 13.63 0.97
C MET A 1 -11.60 14.86 0.70
N CYS A 2 -10.29 14.77 0.96
CA CYS A 2 -9.43 15.94 0.84
C CYS A 2 -8.89 16.00 -0.59
N LEU A 3 -9.34 17.03 -1.32
CA LEU A 3 -8.77 17.46 -2.59
C LEU A 3 -7.39 18.04 -2.31
N CYS A 4 -6.32 17.43 -2.82
CA CYS A 4 -5.08 18.12 -3.12
C CYS A 4 -4.20 17.22 -3.99
N LEU A 5 -4.43 17.22 -5.30
CA LEU A 5 -3.38 17.05 -6.32
C LEU A 5 -3.99 17.30 -7.71
N PHE A 6 -3.29 18.12 -8.48
CA PHE A 6 -3.46 18.45 -9.91
C PHE A 6 -4.34 19.65 -10.30
N CYS A 7 -3.64 20.73 -10.65
CA CYS A 7 -4.11 21.82 -11.50
C CYS A 7 -4.66 21.27 -12.83
N PHE A 8 -5.95 21.51 -13.09
CA PHE A 8 -6.65 21.48 -14.38
C PHE A 8 -5.92 20.84 -15.58
N SER A 9 -5.96 19.51 -15.67
CA SER A 9 -5.89 18.79 -16.95
C SER A 9 -6.62 17.45 -16.82
N SER A 10 -7.86 17.39 -17.33
CA SER A 10 -8.72 16.20 -17.46
C SER A 10 -8.95 15.37 -16.18
N ALA A 11 -9.85 15.84 -15.30
CA ALA A 11 -10.26 15.15 -14.07
C ALA A 11 -10.71 13.68 -14.24
N HIS A 12 -11.03 13.24 -15.47
CA HIS A 12 -11.39 11.86 -15.77
C HIS A 12 -10.18 10.91 -15.70
N THR A 13 -9.04 11.31 -16.26
CA THR A 13 -7.82 10.47 -16.29
C THR A 13 -7.17 10.36 -14.92
N ASP A 14 -7.29 11.40 -14.09
CA ASP A 14 -6.75 11.39 -12.73
C ASP A 14 -7.54 10.44 -11.82
N THR A 15 -8.86 10.37 -12.01
CA THR A 15 -9.73 9.46 -11.27
C THR A 15 -9.44 8.00 -11.61
N GLU A 16 -9.27 7.67 -12.89
CA GLU A 16 -8.93 6.31 -13.33
C GLU A 16 -7.56 5.87 -12.81
N ARG A 17 -6.56 6.76 -12.87
CA ARG A 17 -5.21 6.48 -12.39
C ARG A 17 -5.20 6.26 -10.87
N PHE A 18 -6.01 7.00 -10.12
CA PHE A 18 -6.19 6.79 -8.68
C PHE A 18 -6.72 5.39 -8.38
N PHE A 19 -7.79 4.96 -9.05
CA PHE A 19 -8.35 3.62 -8.84
C PHE A 19 -7.35 2.51 -9.23
N GLN A 20 -6.56 2.72 -10.27
CA GLN A 20 -5.51 1.78 -10.65
C GLN A 20 -4.41 1.71 -9.58
N LEU A 21 -3.94 2.85 -9.08
CA LEU A 21 -2.97 2.90 -7.98
C LEU A 21 -3.50 2.19 -6.73
N GLU A 22 -4.74 2.47 -6.33
CA GLU A 22 -5.37 1.80 -5.19
C GLU A 22 -5.43 0.28 -5.39
N THR A 23 -5.68 -0.18 -6.62
CA THR A 23 -5.66 -1.61 -6.97
C THR A 23 -4.26 -2.22 -6.84
N CYS A 24 -3.21 -1.50 -7.24
CA CYS A 24 -1.82 -1.92 -7.04
C CYS A 24 -1.45 -1.98 -5.55
N LEU A 25 -1.87 -1.00 -4.75
CA LEU A 25 -1.63 -0.98 -3.32
C LEU A 25 -2.37 -2.10 -2.59
N LYS A 26 -3.62 -2.39 -2.98
CA LYS A 26 -4.37 -3.57 -2.50
C LYS A 26 -3.66 -4.88 -2.83
N HIS A 27 -3.08 -5.00 -4.03
CA HIS A 27 -2.25 -6.14 -4.39
C HIS A 27 -1.06 -6.29 -3.44
N ILE A 28 -0.34 -5.20 -3.18
CA ILE A 28 0.83 -5.20 -2.29
C ILE A 28 0.42 -5.63 -0.89
N PHE A 29 -0.61 -5.00 -0.32
CA PHE A 29 -1.15 -5.34 0.99
C PHE A 29 -1.53 -6.83 1.08
N ALA A 30 -2.19 -7.37 0.05
CA ALA A 30 -2.61 -8.76 0.00
C ALA A 30 -1.46 -9.80 0.02
N LYS A 31 -0.21 -9.38 -0.26
CA LYS A 31 0.97 -10.25 -0.12
C LYS A 31 1.35 -10.52 1.33
N TYR A 32 0.96 -9.63 2.24
CA TYR A 32 1.44 -9.61 3.63
C TYR A 32 0.32 -9.73 4.66
N CYS A 33 -0.94 -9.68 4.24
CA CYS A 33 -2.08 -9.64 5.14
C CYS A 33 -2.49 -11.01 5.71
N SER A 34 -3.24 -10.95 6.80
CA SER A 34 -4.00 -12.05 7.36
C SER A 34 -5.51 -11.76 7.25
N PRO A 35 -6.35 -12.71 6.83
CA PRO A 35 -6.00 -14.03 6.31
C PRO A 35 -5.19 -13.97 5.02
N SER A 36 -4.32 -14.96 4.79
CA SER A 36 -3.45 -15.03 3.61
C SER A 36 -4.24 -15.31 2.32
N VAL A 37 -3.84 -14.68 1.23
CA VAL A 37 -4.44 -14.90 -0.10
C VAL A 37 -3.69 -15.99 -0.86
N SER A 38 -4.39 -17.03 -1.32
CA SER A 38 -3.81 -18.02 -2.23
C SER A 38 -3.67 -17.45 -3.64
N ARG A 39 -2.49 -17.59 -4.24
CA ARG A 39 -2.23 -17.14 -5.62
C ARG A 39 -2.59 -18.26 -6.62
N SER A 40 -3.53 -17.99 -7.52
CA SER A 40 -3.87 -18.91 -8.63
C SER A 40 -2.86 -18.85 -9.77
N ASP A 41 -2.34 -17.66 -10.07
CA ASP A 41 -1.38 -17.40 -11.13
C ASP A 41 -0.52 -16.16 -10.80
N LYS A 42 0.65 -16.04 -11.42
CA LYS A 42 1.60 -14.94 -11.13
C LYS A 42 1.23 -13.60 -11.75
N LYS A 43 0.29 -13.55 -12.70
CA LYS A 43 0.00 -12.35 -13.49
C LYS A 43 -1.21 -11.58 -12.98
N THR A 44 -2.10 -12.25 -12.25
CA THR A 44 -3.30 -11.65 -11.67
C THR A 44 -2.99 -10.89 -10.40
N LEU A 45 -3.57 -9.69 -10.29
CA LEU A 45 -3.46 -8.91 -9.08
C LEU A 45 -4.26 -9.56 -7.94
N LEU A 46 -3.58 -9.83 -6.82
CA LEU A 46 -4.20 -10.22 -5.58
C LEU A 46 -5.21 -9.16 -5.09
N GLN A 47 -6.26 -9.65 -4.43
CA GLN A 47 -7.23 -8.83 -3.71
C GLN A 47 -7.25 -9.28 -2.25
N PRO A 48 -7.14 -8.36 -1.27
CA PRO A 48 -7.19 -8.75 0.12
C PRO A 48 -8.59 -9.24 0.51
N PRO A 49 -8.69 -10.21 1.42
CA PRO A 49 -9.97 -10.60 2.01
C PRO A 49 -10.63 -9.41 2.72
N THR A 50 -11.94 -9.48 2.89
CA THR A 50 -12.67 -8.50 3.71
C THR A 50 -12.11 -8.47 5.13
N ASN A 51 -11.85 -7.27 5.65
CA ASN A 51 -11.30 -7.03 6.99
C ASN A 51 -9.89 -7.61 7.23
N ALA A 52 -9.13 -7.89 6.17
CA ALA A 52 -7.74 -8.30 6.33
C ALA A 52 -6.90 -7.17 6.92
N THR A 53 -5.89 -7.55 7.71
CA THR A 53 -4.95 -6.65 8.39
C THR A 53 -3.51 -7.13 8.17
N LEU A 54 -2.53 -6.24 8.35
CA LEU A 54 -1.13 -6.64 8.51
C LEU A 54 -0.86 -6.85 10.00
N SER A 55 -0.61 -8.09 10.40
CA SER A 55 -0.07 -8.38 11.73
C SER A 55 1.32 -7.73 11.88
N PRO A 56 1.88 -7.66 13.10
CA PRO A 56 3.25 -7.17 13.29
C PRO A 56 4.28 -7.85 12.38
N GLU A 57 4.15 -9.16 12.16
CA GLU A 57 5.02 -9.93 11.26
C GLU A 57 4.79 -9.58 9.78
N GLY A 58 3.53 -9.36 9.39
CA GLY A 58 3.17 -8.91 8.04
C GLY A 58 3.71 -7.50 7.76
N LEU A 59 3.62 -6.61 8.74
CA LEU A 59 4.19 -5.26 8.67
C LEU A 59 5.71 -5.30 8.50
N ASP A 60 6.40 -6.15 9.26
CA ASP A 60 7.85 -6.33 9.14
C ASP A 60 8.27 -6.93 7.80
N ALA A 61 7.51 -7.89 7.28
CA ALA A 61 7.75 -8.48 5.97
C ALA A 61 7.58 -7.44 4.85
N TRP A 62 6.51 -6.65 4.91
CA TRP A 62 6.29 -5.55 3.97
C TRP A 62 7.42 -4.53 4.07
N ALA A 63 7.74 -4.04 5.28
CA ALA A 63 8.80 -3.07 5.50
C ALA A 63 10.15 -3.58 4.99
N LYS A 64 10.46 -4.87 5.15
CA LYS A 64 11.69 -5.46 4.62
C LYS A 64 11.74 -5.48 3.10
N ASP A 65 10.65 -5.89 2.44
CA ASP A 65 10.59 -5.92 0.98
C ASP A 65 10.58 -4.51 0.37
N THR A 66 10.04 -3.53 1.09
CA THR A 66 9.96 -2.12 0.68
C THR A 66 11.23 -1.36 1.02
N ASN A 67 11.81 -1.50 2.22
CA ASN A 67 12.89 -0.63 2.71
C ASN A 67 14.22 -1.36 2.87
N GLY A 68 14.24 -2.68 2.68
CA GLY A 68 15.40 -3.55 2.90
C GLY A 68 15.55 -4.04 4.35
N ALA A 69 14.80 -3.46 5.29
CA ALA A 69 14.80 -3.86 6.70
C ALA A 69 13.41 -3.64 7.35
N PRO A 70 13.07 -4.41 8.41
CA PRO A 70 11.90 -4.12 9.23
C PRO A 70 11.95 -2.71 9.85
N PHE A 71 10.78 -2.18 10.21
CA PHE A 71 10.73 -0.91 10.94
C PHE A 71 11.29 -1.06 12.36
N SER A 72 11.87 0.02 12.88
CA SER A 72 12.19 0.12 14.30
C SER A 72 10.91 0.10 15.14
N GLN A 73 11.03 -0.21 16.44
CA GLN A 73 9.87 -0.14 17.34
C GLN A 73 9.30 1.29 17.41
N GLU A 74 10.16 2.30 17.43
CA GLU A 74 9.77 3.72 17.41
C GLU A 74 8.88 4.05 16.20
N THR A 75 9.27 3.65 14.99
CA THR A 75 8.44 3.86 13.79
C THR A 75 7.13 3.09 13.85
N LYS A 76 7.09 1.90 14.46
CA LYS A 76 5.85 1.14 14.65
C LYS A 76 4.90 1.83 15.63
N ASP A 77 5.45 2.39 16.70
CA ASP A 77 4.67 3.12 17.70
C ASP A 77 4.07 4.40 17.09
N GLU A 78 4.84 5.13 16.27
CA GLU A 78 4.33 6.27 15.49
C GLU A 78 3.21 5.85 14.52
N LEU A 79 3.40 4.75 13.78
CA LEU A 79 2.37 4.21 12.90
C LEU A 79 1.09 3.88 13.68
N ALA A 80 1.21 3.26 14.85
CA ALA A 80 0.06 2.92 15.69
C ALA A 80 -0.67 4.16 16.25
N GLU A 81 0.03 5.27 16.47
CA GLU A 81 -0.57 6.52 16.94
C GLU A 81 -1.38 7.24 15.85
N PHE A 82 -0.89 7.23 14.60
CA PHE A 82 -1.48 8.04 13.52
C PHE A 82 -2.33 7.26 12.52
N MET A 83 -2.09 5.95 12.35
CA MET A 83 -2.76 5.14 11.33
C MET A 83 -3.98 4.39 11.88
N ASP A 84 -4.83 3.95 10.96
CA ASP A 84 -5.97 3.10 11.28
C ASP A 84 -5.48 1.68 11.59
N ILE A 85 -5.51 1.32 12.87
CA ILE A 85 -5.15 0.00 13.40
C ILE A 85 -6.39 -0.72 13.92
N ALA A 86 -6.38 -2.06 13.87
CA ALA A 86 -7.37 -2.89 14.52
C ALA A 86 -7.14 -2.95 16.04
N GLU A 87 -8.11 -3.48 16.78
CA GLU A 87 -8.05 -3.59 18.25
C GLU A 87 -6.84 -4.38 18.75
N ASP A 88 -6.31 -5.30 17.94
CA ASP A 88 -5.13 -6.11 18.25
C ASP A 88 -3.79 -5.46 17.87
N GLY A 89 -3.81 -4.20 17.39
CA GLY A 89 -2.64 -3.46 16.96
C GLY A 89 -2.21 -3.74 15.51
N SER A 90 -2.93 -4.57 14.77
CA SER A 90 -2.64 -4.84 13.35
C SER A 90 -3.03 -3.67 12.45
N LEU A 91 -2.22 -3.36 11.44
CA LEU A 91 -2.51 -2.27 10.50
C LEU A 91 -3.64 -2.68 9.53
N THR A 92 -4.70 -1.88 9.43
CA THR A 92 -5.80 -2.16 8.50
C THR A 92 -5.43 -1.76 7.07
N LEU A 93 -6.18 -2.25 6.07
CA LEU A 93 -6.04 -1.76 4.69
C LEU A 93 -6.23 -0.23 4.59
N LYS A 94 -7.14 0.34 5.39
CA LYS A 94 -7.37 1.79 5.41
C LYS A 94 -6.14 2.53 5.95
N GLY A 95 -5.52 2.03 7.01
CA GLY A 95 -4.27 2.58 7.54
C GLY A 95 -3.14 2.47 6.52
N PHE A 96 -3.00 1.32 5.87
CA PHE A 96 -2.01 1.10 4.82
C PHE A 96 -2.16 2.07 3.64
N LEU A 97 -3.40 2.28 3.15
CA LEU A 97 -3.65 3.25 2.08
C LEU A 97 -3.35 4.70 2.52
N LEU A 98 -3.60 5.03 3.78
CA LEU A 98 -3.27 6.35 4.33
C LEU A 98 -1.76 6.61 4.36
N ILE A 99 -0.93 5.59 4.66
CA ILE A 99 0.54 5.71 4.56
C ILE A 99 0.93 6.17 3.15
N TYR A 100 0.44 5.49 2.12
CA TYR A 100 0.76 5.84 0.73
C TYR A 100 0.15 7.18 0.30
N GLN A 101 -1.01 7.56 0.83
CA GLN A 101 -1.57 8.89 0.58
C GLN A 101 -0.61 9.98 1.10
N LEU A 102 -0.22 9.90 2.37
CA LEU A 102 0.68 10.88 3.00
C LEU A 102 2.07 10.89 2.34
N GLN A 103 2.60 9.71 2.02
CA GLN A 103 3.87 9.58 1.31
C GLN A 103 3.80 10.24 -0.07
N THR A 104 2.74 9.99 -0.85
CA THR A 104 2.57 10.56 -2.19
C THR A 104 2.39 12.08 -2.14
N GLU A 105 1.67 12.59 -1.13
CA GLU A 105 1.53 14.03 -0.90
C GLU A 105 2.87 14.71 -0.55
N ASN A 106 3.79 13.99 0.09
CA ASN A 106 5.09 14.52 0.51
C ASN A 106 6.20 14.35 -0.55
N ASP A 107 6.36 13.14 -1.10
CA ASP A 107 7.27 12.81 -2.20
C ASP A 107 6.68 11.66 -3.04
N GLU A 108 6.03 12.01 -4.16
CA GLU A 108 5.46 11.03 -5.11
C GLU A 108 6.49 9.99 -5.57
N GLU A 109 7.77 10.36 -5.69
CA GLU A 109 8.78 9.46 -6.19
C GLU A 109 9.14 8.36 -5.18
N GLU A 110 8.93 8.55 -3.87
CA GLU A 110 8.99 7.46 -2.89
C GLU A 110 7.96 6.37 -3.19
N THR A 111 6.71 6.77 -3.46
CA THR A 111 5.65 5.82 -3.83
C THR A 111 6.02 5.04 -5.10
N TRP A 112 6.62 5.68 -6.08
CA TRP A 112 7.10 5.00 -7.28
C TRP A 112 8.26 4.02 -7.01
N ARG A 113 9.17 4.35 -6.09
CA ARG A 113 10.24 3.43 -5.66
C ARG A 113 9.66 2.17 -5.03
N ASP A 114 8.64 2.30 -4.20
CA ASP A 114 8.00 1.16 -3.52
C ASP A 114 7.21 0.29 -4.49
N LEU A 115 6.43 0.90 -5.39
CA LEU A 115 5.71 0.21 -6.46
C LEU A 115 6.67 -0.65 -7.31
N SER A 116 7.83 -0.08 -7.67
CA SER A 116 8.87 -0.79 -8.43
C SER A 116 9.44 -2.00 -7.69
N LYS A 117 9.71 -1.88 -6.38
CA LYS A 117 10.15 -3.01 -5.53
C LYS A 117 9.12 -4.13 -5.46
N HIS A 118 7.85 -3.80 -5.67
CA HIS A 118 6.76 -4.77 -5.74
C HIS A 118 6.39 -5.21 -7.15
N GLY A 119 7.20 -4.86 -8.16
CA GLY A 119 7.09 -5.37 -9.52
C GLY A 119 6.16 -4.57 -10.44
N PHE A 120 5.79 -3.35 -10.06
CA PHE A 120 5.00 -2.47 -10.91
C PHE A 120 5.88 -1.55 -11.76
N ASP A 121 5.50 -1.37 -13.03
CA ASP A 121 6.08 -0.36 -13.91
C ASP A 121 5.43 1.03 -13.72
N ARG A 122 5.91 2.03 -14.46
CA ARG A 122 5.39 3.40 -14.43
C ARG A 122 3.97 3.55 -15.00
N ALA A 123 3.48 2.52 -15.69
CA ALA A 123 2.12 2.43 -16.19
C ALA A 123 1.22 1.58 -15.26
N LEU A 124 1.69 1.27 -14.04
CA LEU A 124 1.00 0.48 -13.02
C LEU A 124 0.65 -0.95 -13.48
N ASN A 125 1.45 -1.52 -14.40
CA ASN A 125 1.36 -2.93 -14.77
C ASN A 125 2.28 -3.77 -13.89
N LEU A 126 1.81 -4.94 -13.47
CA LEU A 126 2.66 -5.94 -12.81
C LEU A 126 3.52 -6.65 -13.86
N ILE A 127 4.84 -6.52 -13.77
CA ILE A 127 5.81 -7.03 -14.75
C ILE A 127 6.75 -8.12 -14.21
N GLY A 128 6.62 -8.51 -12.93
CA GLY A 128 7.47 -9.49 -12.24
C GLY A 128 6.73 -10.69 -11.66
#